data_AF-A0A1B6LB68-F1
#
_entry.id   AF-A0A1B6LB68-F1
#
_cell.length_a   1.000
_cell.length_b   1.000
_cell.length_c   1.000
_cell.angle_alpha   90.00
_cell.angle_beta   90.00
_cell.angle_gamma   90.00
#
_symmetry.space_group_name_H-M   'P 1'
#
loop_
_entity.id
_entity.type
_entity.pdbx_description
1 polymer ?
#
loop_
_entity_poly.entity_id
_entity_poly.type
_entity_poly.pdbx_seq_one_letter_code
_entity_poly.pdbx_strand_id
1 'polypeptide(L)'
;MAPKYKLTYVNRKGIAEYVRYLLAYLGEDFEDIRLDYDQWQSGSLKHTTPFGRIPYLEVDGKVLTQTVAIARYLGKEAGLGGKNNWEDMQIDIMADTIVDLRTPITLFMFDTDEKSKKAKRDAYVKDMLPF
;
A
#
# COMPACT_ATOMS: atom_id res chain seq x y z
N MET A 1 11.95 -6.59 -24.31
CA MET A 1 11.00 -5.45 -24.25
C MET A 1 11.07 -4.87 -22.85
N ALA A 2 10.79 -3.58 -22.65
CA ALA A 2 10.72 -3.03 -21.29
C ALA A 2 9.53 -3.67 -20.54
N PRO A 3 9.65 -3.94 -19.23
CA PRO A 3 8.54 -4.50 -18.46
C PRO A 3 7.36 -3.54 -18.47
N LYS A 4 6.15 -4.09 -18.65
CA LYS A 4 4.87 -3.36 -18.65
C LYS A 4 4.62 -2.65 -17.32
N TYR A 5 5.00 -3.30 -16.23
CA TYR A 5 4.80 -2.84 -14.86
C TYR A 5 6.13 -2.44 -14.20
N LYS A 6 6.12 -1.31 -13.48
CA LYS A 6 7.20 -0.92 -12.56
C LYS A 6 6.62 -0.50 -11.23
N LEU A 7 7.01 -1.19 -10.15
CA LEU A 7 6.56 -0.88 -8.80
C LEU A 7 7.69 -0.21 -8.03
N THR A 8 7.46 1.02 -7.57
CA THR A 8 8.43 1.74 -6.75
C THR A 8 8.00 1.77 -5.28
N TYR A 9 8.84 1.24 -4.40
CA TYR A 9 8.66 1.32 -2.95
C TYR A 9 10.01 1.25 -2.22
N VAL A 10 10.04 1.49 -0.91
CA VAL A 10 11.23 1.20 -0.10
C VAL A 10 11.56 -0.29 -0.12
N ASN A 11 12.81 -0.65 0.18
CA ASN A 11 13.26 -2.03 0.33
C ASN A 11 12.67 -2.72 1.59
N ARG A 12 11.35 -2.81 1.65
CA ARG A 12 10.53 -3.49 2.67
C ARG A 12 9.27 -4.05 1.99
N LYS A 13 8.58 -4.93 2.71
CA LYS A 13 7.26 -5.44 2.30
C LYS A 13 6.22 -4.32 2.36
N GLY A 14 5.86 -3.94 3.60
CA GLY A 14 4.94 -2.83 3.88
C GLY A 14 3.64 -2.93 3.10
N ILE A 15 3.11 -1.77 2.69
CA ILE A 15 1.87 -1.69 1.92
C ILE A 15 2.04 -1.98 0.42
N ALA A 16 3.27 -2.15 -0.08
CA ALA A 16 3.49 -2.52 -1.48
C ALA A 16 3.40 -4.04 -1.71
N GLU A 17 3.44 -4.85 -0.64
CA GLU A 17 3.53 -6.31 -0.77
C GLU A 17 2.29 -6.93 -1.42
N TYR A 18 1.09 -6.42 -1.12
CA TYR A 18 -0.12 -6.92 -1.78
C TYR A 18 -0.18 -6.54 -3.26
N VAL A 19 0.49 -5.46 -3.69
CA VAL A 19 0.67 -5.15 -5.12
C VAL A 19 1.61 -6.18 -5.76
N ARG A 20 2.71 -6.54 -5.10
CA ARG A 20 3.61 -7.61 -5.57
C ARG A 20 2.90 -8.95 -5.70
N TYR A 21 2.04 -9.30 -4.74
CA TYR A 21 1.24 -10.53 -4.80
C TYR A 21 0.29 -10.53 -5.99
N LEU A 22 -0.37 -9.41 -6.29
CA LEU A 22 -1.29 -9.32 -7.44
C LEU A 22 -0.53 -9.42 -8.77
N LEU A 23 0.62 -8.76 -8.91
CA LEU A 23 1.47 -8.88 -10.10
C LEU A 23 1.98 -10.32 -10.28
N ALA A 24 2.40 -10.97 -9.20
CA ALA A 24 2.80 -12.38 -9.23
C ALA A 24 1.62 -13.31 -9.58
N TYR A 25 0.42 -13.03 -9.06
CA TYR A 25 -0.79 -13.80 -9.38
C TYR A 25 -1.17 -13.67 -10.86
N LEU A 26 -1.01 -12.49 -11.45
CA LEU A 26 -1.20 -12.24 -12.88
C LEU A 26 -0.18 -12.97 -13.77
N GLY A 27 0.93 -13.45 -13.19
CA GLY A 27 2.06 -14.01 -13.95
C GLY A 27 2.79 -12.95 -14.77
N GLU A 28 2.67 -11.67 -14.41
CA GLU A 28 3.29 -10.55 -15.12
C GLU A 28 4.68 -10.26 -14.55
N ASP A 29 5.69 -10.23 -15.42
CA ASP A 29 7.01 -9.73 -15.05
C ASP A 29 6.94 -8.22 -14.78
N PHE A 30 7.60 -7.76 -13.72
CA PHE A 30 7.62 -6.35 -13.34
C PHE A 30 8.98 -5.93 -12.79
N GLU A 31 9.29 -4.65 -12.95
CA GLU A 31 10.47 -4.04 -12.32
C GLU A 31 10.13 -3.64 -10.87
N ASP A 32 10.73 -4.31 -9.88
CA ASP A 32 10.58 -3.98 -8.45
C ASP A 32 11.65 -2.98 -8.01
N ILE A 33 11.36 -1.69 -8.17
CA ILE A 33 12.26 -0.59 -7.85
C ILE A 33 12.24 -0.37 -6.34
N ARG A 34 13.33 -0.76 -5.68
CA ARG A 34 13.51 -0.71 -4.22
C ARG A 34 14.35 0.48 -3.80
N LEU A 35 13.68 1.53 -3.33
CA LEU A 35 14.31 2.73 -2.80
C LEU A 35 15.03 2.44 -1.48
N ASP A 36 16.14 3.16 -1.27
CA ASP A 36 16.81 3.18 0.02
C ASP A 36 15.90 3.78 1.11
N TYR A 37 15.87 3.10 2.26
CA TYR A 37 14.96 3.47 3.34
C TYR A 37 15.41 4.76 4.03
N ASP A 38 16.71 4.99 4.18
CA ASP A 38 17.25 6.15 4.89
C ASP A 38 17.13 7.41 4.03
N GLN A 39 17.33 7.30 2.72
CA GLN A 39 17.03 8.36 1.76
C GLN A 39 15.53 8.72 1.74
N TRP A 40 14.64 7.74 1.85
CA TRP A 40 13.21 7.99 1.97
C TRP A 40 12.86 8.67 3.30
N GLN A 41 13.41 8.17 4.42
CA GLN A 41 13.19 8.73 5.76
C GLN A 41 13.67 10.17 5.89
N SER A 42 14.82 10.51 5.30
CA SER A 42 15.32 11.89 5.28
C SER A 42 14.44 12.85 4.45
N GLY A 43 13.50 12.31 3.67
CA GLY A 43 12.62 13.09 2.79
C GLY A 43 13.27 13.53 1.47
N SER A 44 14.54 13.18 1.26
CA SER A 44 15.30 13.55 0.05
C SER A 44 14.62 13.11 -1.24
N LEU A 45 13.92 11.98 -1.25
CA LEU A 45 13.24 11.43 -2.42
C LEU A 45 11.79 11.91 -2.59
N LYS A 46 11.21 12.67 -1.64
CA LYS A 46 9.78 13.02 -1.72
C LYS A 46 9.46 13.84 -2.97
N HIS A 47 10.31 14.80 -3.32
CA HIS A 47 10.10 15.67 -4.48
C HIS A 47 10.21 14.94 -5.83
N THR A 48 10.81 13.75 -5.86
CA THR A 48 10.92 12.93 -7.07
C THR A 48 9.78 11.91 -7.18
N THR A 49 8.83 11.90 -6.24
CA THR A 49 7.72 10.95 -6.20
C THR A 49 6.37 11.64 -6.38
N PRO A 50 5.40 10.99 -7.04
CA PRO A 50 4.04 11.50 -7.17
C PRO A 50 3.44 11.86 -5.80
N PHE A 51 3.00 13.10 -5.65
CA PHE A 51 2.45 13.64 -4.39
C PHE A 51 3.35 13.53 -3.16
N GLY A 52 4.64 13.25 -3.32
CA GLY A 52 5.54 12.98 -2.19
C GLY A 52 5.21 11.69 -1.45
N ARG A 53 4.64 10.69 -2.13
CA ARG A 53 4.17 9.44 -1.54
C ARG A 53 4.65 8.22 -2.32
N ILE A 54 4.79 7.11 -1.60
CA ILE A 54 5.05 5.76 -2.12
C ILE A 54 4.11 4.76 -1.42
N PRO A 55 3.86 3.58 -2.02
CA PRO A 55 4.29 3.19 -3.37
C PRO A 55 3.48 3.85 -4.48
N TYR A 56 4.01 3.77 -5.68
CA TYR A 56 3.29 4.02 -6.92
C TYR A 56 3.64 2.94 -7.94
N LEU A 57 2.71 2.66 -8.85
CA LEU A 57 2.85 1.67 -9.92
C LEU A 57 2.84 2.40 -11.25
N GLU A 58 3.81 2.13 -12.11
CA GLU A 58 3.77 2.54 -13.51
C GLU A 58 3.24 1.39 -14.37
N VAL A 59 2.29 1.70 -15.24
CA VAL A 59 1.70 0.77 -16.22
C VAL A 59 1.81 1.42 -17.60
N ASP A 60 2.66 0.88 -18.47
CA ASP A 60 2.93 1.45 -19.79
C ASP A 60 3.27 2.95 -19.75
N GLY A 61 4.08 3.35 -18.77
CA GLY A 61 4.51 4.74 -18.53
C GLY A 61 3.45 5.64 -17.87
N LYS A 62 2.27 5.12 -17.55
CA LYS A 62 1.23 5.85 -16.79
C LYS A 62 1.36 5.55 -15.30
N VAL A 63 1.39 6.60 -14.48
CA VAL A 63 1.58 6.49 -13.04
C VAL A 63 0.24 6.33 -12.31
N LEU A 64 0.15 5.27 -11.50
CA LEU A 64 -0.93 5.01 -10.55
C LEU A 64 -0.41 5.20 -9.12
N THR A 65 -1.22 5.85 -8.28
CA THR A 65 -0.90 6.09 -6.87
C THR A 65 -2.03 5.58 -5.98
N GLN A 66 -1.83 5.57 -4.65
CA GLN A 66 -2.73 4.98 -3.65
C GLN A 66 -2.81 3.46 -3.76
N THR A 67 -2.24 2.77 -2.78
CA THR A 67 -2.07 1.31 -2.83
C THR A 67 -3.36 0.53 -2.97
N VAL A 68 -4.45 0.93 -2.30
CA VAL A 68 -5.74 0.25 -2.43
C VAL A 68 -6.33 0.44 -3.82
N ALA A 69 -6.18 1.63 -4.42
CA ALA A 69 -6.63 1.88 -5.78
C ALA A 69 -5.82 1.06 -6.80
N ILE A 70 -4.50 0.95 -6.61
CA ILE A 70 -3.63 0.08 -7.41
C ILE A 70 -4.05 -1.39 -7.26
N ALA A 71 -4.28 -1.86 -6.03
CA ALA A 71 -4.71 -3.23 -5.76
C ALA A 71 -6.06 -3.54 -6.40
N ARG A 72 -7.02 -2.61 -6.35
CA ARG A 72 -8.32 -2.73 -7.02
C ARG A 72 -8.16 -2.82 -8.54
N TYR A 73 -7.32 -1.97 -9.13
CA TYR A 73 -7.03 -2.00 -10.57
C TYR A 73 -6.46 -3.36 -10.98
N LEU A 74 -5.40 -3.83 -10.31
CA LEU A 74 -4.78 -5.13 -10.61
C LEU A 74 -5.69 -6.32 -10.29
N GLY A 75 -6.52 -6.22 -9.25
CA GLY A 75 -7.52 -7.24 -8.92
C GLY A 75 -8.54 -7.42 -10.05
N LYS A 76 -8.96 -6.32 -10.69
CA LYS A 76 -9.85 -6.38 -11.88
C LYS A 76 -9.14 -7.01 -13.07
N GLU A 77 -7.90 -6.62 -13.36
CA GLU A 77 -7.08 -7.25 -14.42
C GLU A 77 -6.91 -8.76 -14.17
N ALA A 78 -6.82 -9.17 -12.89
CA ALA A 78 -6.64 -10.56 -12.47
C ALA A 78 -7.94 -11.38 -12.43
N GLY A 79 -9.09 -10.79 -12.74
CA GLY A 79 -10.39 -11.46 -12.59
C GLY A 79 -10.78 -11.75 -11.14
N LEU A 80 -10.22 -11.03 -10.18
CA LEU A 80 -10.50 -11.13 -8.74
C LEU A 80 -11.53 -10.08 -8.26
N GLY A 81 -12.11 -9.32 -9.19
CA GLY A 81 -13.23 -8.42 -8.90
C GLY A 81 -14.54 -9.18 -8.65
N GLY A 82 -15.52 -8.47 -8.13
CA GLY A 82 -16.88 -8.98 -7.98
C GLY A 82 -17.58 -9.15 -9.33
N LYS A 83 -18.64 -9.96 -9.37
CA LYS A 83 -19.46 -10.15 -10.57
C LYS A 83 -20.35 -8.95 -10.90
N ASN A 84 -20.51 -8.04 -9.95
CA ASN A 84 -21.36 -6.85 -10.05
C ASN A 84 -20.88 -5.78 -9.07
N ASN A 85 -21.48 -4.59 -9.16
CA ASN A 85 -21.13 -3.45 -8.31
C ASN A 85 -21.31 -3.71 -6.80
N TRP A 86 -22.22 -4.60 -6.42
CA TRP A 86 -22.44 -4.92 -5.01
C TRP A 86 -21.31 -5.78 -4.45
N GLU A 87 -20.89 -6.82 -5.19
CA GLU A 87 -19.74 -7.64 -4.79
C GLU A 87 -18.43 -6.83 -4.80
N ASP A 88 -18.22 -5.96 -5.79
CA ASP A 88 -17.09 -5.01 -5.81
C ASP A 88 -17.09 -4.11 -4.56
N MET A 89 -18.25 -3.58 -4.18
CA MET A 89 -18.39 -2.76 -2.98
C MET A 89 -18.06 -3.55 -1.70
N GLN A 90 -18.44 -4.83 -1.62
CA GLN A 90 -18.07 -5.66 -0.46
C GLN A 90 -16.56 -5.88 -0.36
N ILE A 91 -15.88 -6.06 -1.50
CA ILE A 91 -14.41 -6.14 -1.55
C ILE A 91 -13.79 -4.82 -1.07
N ASP A 92 -14.34 -3.69 -1.53
CA ASP A 92 -13.87 -2.35 -1.15
C ASP A 92 -14.03 -2.08 0.34
N ILE A 93 -15.19 -2.41 0.92
CA ILE A 93 -15.43 -2.31 2.36
C ILE A 93 -14.38 -3.10 3.15
N MET A 94 -14.08 -4.33 2.73
CA MET A 94 -13.07 -5.15 3.41
C MET A 94 -11.66 -4.58 3.28
N ALA A 95 -11.28 -4.13 2.08
CA ALA A 95 -9.97 -3.54 1.83
C ALA A 95 -9.75 -2.27 2.64
N ASP A 96 -10.73 -1.37 2.67
CA ASP A 96 -10.67 -0.11 3.40
C ASP A 96 -10.72 -0.34 4.92
N THR A 97 -11.52 -1.32 5.39
CA THR A 97 -11.52 -1.73 6.81
C THR A 97 -10.13 -2.20 7.26
N ILE A 98 -9.41 -2.97 6.44
CA ILE A 98 -8.03 -3.38 6.74
C ILE A 98 -7.10 -2.16 6.80
N VAL A 99 -7.29 -1.15 5.94
CA VAL A 99 -6.50 0.08 5.99
C VAL A 99 -6.77 0.87 7.26
N ASP A 100 -8.03 0.99 7.68
CA ASP A 100 -8.41 1.67 8.91
C ASP A 100 -7.81 0.97 10.14
N LEU A 101 -7.82 -0.36 10.18
CA LEU A 101 -7.19 -1.12 11.25
C LEU A 101 -5.66 -1.01 11.25
N ARG A 102 -5.02 -1.01 10.07
CA ARG A 102 -3.55 -1.00 9.92
C ARG A 102 -2.92 0.39 10.12
N THR A 103 -3.63 1.45 9.76
CA THR A 103 -3.06 2.81 9.77
C THR A 103 -2.61 3.24 11.17
N PRO A 104 -3.41 3.08 12.25
CA PRO A 104 -3.00 3.43 13.60
C PRO A 104 -1.85 2.57 14.12
N ILE A 105 -1.79 1.28 13.73
CA ILE A 105 -0.65 0.41 14.03
C ILE A 105 0.65 1.05 13.54
N THR A 106 0.63 1.53 12.30
CA THR A 106 1.80 2.21 11.70
C THR A 106 2.16 3.47 12.47
N LEU A 107 1.17 4.25 12.93
CA LEU A 107 1.39 5.51 13.65
C LEU A 107 2.09 5.33 15.00
N PHE A 108 1.82 4.25 15.74
CA PHE A 108 2.52 3.99 17.01
C PHE A 108 3.78 3.14 16.83
N MET A 109 3.85 2.27 15.82
CA MET A 109 5.06 1.47 15.55
C MET A 109 6.27 2.35 15.20
N PHE A 110 6.04 3.46 14.50
CA PHE A 110 7.09 4.41 14.09
C PHE A 110 7.17 5.64 14.99
N ASP A 111 6.46 5.66 16.12
CA ASP A 111 6.59 6.73 17.10
C ASP A 111 7.85 6.51 17.95
N THR A 112 8.69 7.53 18.05
CA THR A 112 9.95 7.49 18.81
C THR A 112 9.76 7.91 20.26
N ASP A 113 8.64 8.58 20.59
CA ASP A 113 8.30 8.92 21.97
C ASP A 113 7.53 7.76 22.62
N GLU A 114 8.16 7.09 23.59
CA GLU A 114 7.59 5.90 24.23
C GLU A 114 6.27 6.17 24.97
N LYS A 115 6.07 7.39 25.49
CA LYS A 115 4.82 7.78 26.17
C LYS A 115 3.67 7.92 25.17
N SER A 116 3.90 8.62 24.07
CA SER A 116 2.96 8.82 22.95
C SER A 116 2.64 7.50 22.28
N LYS A 117 3.66 6.67 22.01
CA LYS A 117 3.51 5.32 21.48
C LYS A 117 2.60 4.46 22.34
N LYS A 118 2.84 4.42 23.66
CA LYS A 118 1.99 3.68 24.60
C LYS A 118 0.55 4.21 24.58
N ALA A 119 0.37 5.53 24.65
CA ALA A 119 -0.96 6.15 24.61
C ALA A 119 -1.74 5.81 23.32
N LYS A 120 -1.10 5.90 22.15
CA LYS A 120 -1.70 5.53 20.85
C LYS A 120 -2.04 4.04 20.78
N ARG A 121 -1.17 3.17 21.30
CA ARG A 121 -1.42 1.72 21.36
C ARG A 121 -2.59 1.39 22.26
N ASP A 122 -2.65 1.98 23.45
CA ASP A 122 -3.72 1.74 24.42
C ASP A 122 -5.08 2.22 23.86
N ALA A 123 -5.10 3.39 23.20
CA ALA A 123 -6.28 3.88 22.48
C ALA A 123 -6.71 2.94 21.34
N TYR A 124 -5.75 2.46 20.52
CA TYR A 124 -6.04 1.49 19.47
C TYR A 124 -6.69 0.20 20.01
N VAL A 125 -6.13 -0.36 21.09
CA VAL A 125 -6.66 -1.59 21.71
C VAL A 125 -8.03 -1.36 22.34
N LYS A 126 -8.24 -0.21 22.99
CA LYS A 126 -9.49 0.10 23.70
C LYS A 126 -10.63 0.52 22.78
N ASP A 127 -10.34 1.29 21.74
CA ASP A 127 -11.37 1.99 20.98
C ASP A 127 -11.56 1.41 19.56
N MET A 128 -10.54 0.73 18.99
CA MET A 128 -10.55 0.24 17.60
C MET A 128 -10.45 -1.29 17.45
N LEU A 129 -9.86 -2.01 18.39
CA LEU A 129 -9.90 -3.48 18.38
C LEU A 129 -11.13 -4.17 19.01
N PRO A 130 -11.97 -3.56 19.89
CA PRO A 130 -13.06 -4.29 20.53
C PRO A 130 -14.28 -4.60 19.63
N PHE A 131 -14.10 -4.69 18.32
CA PHE A 131 -15.08 -5.28 17.40
C PHE A 131 -14.82 -6.79 17.29
#